data_AF-A0A923UAD5-F1
#
_entry.id   AF-A0A923UAD5-F1
#
_cell.length_a   1.000
_cell.length_b   1.000
_cell.length_c   1.000
_cell.angle_alpha   90.00
_cell.angle_beta   90.00
_cell.angle_gamma   90.00
#
_symmetry.space_group_name_H-M   'P 1'
#
loop_
_entity.id
_entity.type
_entity.pdbx_description
1 polymer ?
#
loop_
_entity_poly.entity_id
_entity_poly.type
_entity_poly.pdbx_seq_one_letter_code
_entity_poly.pdbx_strand_id
1 'polypeptide(L)' 'MTIPAITLADGHSIPQLGFGVFKVDPAETERIVTDALEIGYRHIDAAAIY' A
#
# COMPACT_ATOMS: atom_id res chain seq x y z
N MET A 1 11.73 4.12 11.60
CA MET A 1 12.43 3.62 10.39
C MET A 1 11.64 4.10 9.19
N THR A 2 12.29 4.54 8.11
CA THR A 2 11.60 5.04 6.90
C THR A 2 11.71 4.01 5.77
N ILE A 3 10.63 3.76 5.03
CA ILE A 3 10.64 2.89 3.84
C ILE A 3 11.34 3.64 2.69
N PRO A 4 12.39 3.09 2.07
CA PRO A 4 13.04 3.72 0.92
C PRO A 4 12.08 3.87 -0.26
N ALA A 5 12.25 4.94 -1.04
CA ALA A 5 11.58 5.07 -2.33
C ALA A 5 12.53 4.63 -3.46
N ILE A 6 11.98 3.98 -4.48
CA ILE A 6 12.67 3.64 -5.72
C ILE A 6 12.22 4.58 -6.84
N THR A 7 13.16 5.01 -7.68
CA THR A 7 12.86 5.80 -8.88
C THR A 7 12.50 4.87 -10.03
N LEU A 8 11.34 5.11 -10.64
CA LEU A 8 10.84 4.39 -11.80
C LEU A 8 11.42 4.98 -13.10
N ALA A 9 11.27 4.26 -14.21
CA ALA A 9 11.82 4.66 -15.50
C ALA A 9 11.23 5.98 -16.05
N ASP A 10 10.04 6.35 -15.60
CA ASP A 10 9.35 7.60 -15.96
C ASP A 10 9.69 8.77 -15.02
N GLY A 11 10.60 8.57 -14.06
CA GLY A 11 11.06 9.56 -13.11
C GLY A 11 10.21 9.70 -11.85
N HIS A 12 9.06 9.01 -11.75
CA HIS A 12 8.30 8.97 -10.51
C HIS A 12 9.01 8.13 -9.44
N SER A 13 8.71 8.40 -8.18
CA SER A 13 9.20 7.60 -7.06
C SER A 13 8.07 6.84 -6.39
N ILE A 14 8.31 5.58 -6.02
CA ILE A 14 7.35 4.74 -5.30
C ILE A 14 7.99 4.11 -4.06
N PRO A 15 7.28 4.00 -2.91
CA PRO A 15 7.80 3.27 -1.75
C PRO A 15 8.10 1.82 -2.11
N GLN A 16 9.31 1.36 -1.76
CA GLN A 16 9.81 0.02 -2.08
C GLN A 16 8.99 -1.10 -1.43
N LEU A 17 8.29 -0.78 -0.33
CA LEU A 17 7.36 -1.68 0.37
C LEU A 17 5.96 -1.08 0.33
N GLY A 18 4.99 -1.90 -0.08
CA GLY A 18 3.56 -1.57 -0.08
C GLY A 18 2.72 -2.59 0.67
N PHE A 19 1.46 -2.23 0.93
CA PHE A 19 0.46 -3.08 1.56
C PHE A 19 -0.57 -3.53 0.52
N GLY A 20 -0.64 -4.84 0.25
CA GLY A 20 -1.60 -5.41 -0.70
C GLY A 20 -2.91 -5.82 -0.02
N VAL A 21 -4.04 -5.47 -0.63
CA VAL A 21 -5.39 -5.79 -0.09
C VAL A 21 -6.00 -7.08 -0.66
N PHE A 22 -5.24 -7.87 -1.43
CA PHE A 22 -5.72 -9.13 -1.97
C PHE A 22 -6.13 -10.11 -0.84
N LYS A 23 -7.35 -10.67 -0.94
CA LYS A 23 -7.98 -11.55 0.06
C LYS A 23 -8.34 -10.89 1.40
N VAL A 24 -8.31 -9.57 1.49
CA VAL A 24 -8.94 -8.85 2.61
C VAL A 24 -10.45 -8.89 2.40
N ASP A 25 -11.22 -9.18 3.46
CA ASP A 25 -12.68 -9.10 3.40
C ASP A 25 -13.10 -7.66 3.06
N PRO A 26 -13.97 -7.43 2.06
CA PRO A 26 -14.44 -6.09 1.70
C PRO A 26 -14.97 -5.27 2.87
N ALA A 27 -15.61 -5.92 3.86
CA ALA A 27 -16.13 -5.25 5.06
C ALA A 27 -15.03 -4.76 6.01
N GLU A 28 -13.82 -5.34 5.94
CA GLU A 28 -12.69 -5.01 6.81
C GLU A 28 -11.63 -4.13 6.11
N THR A 29 -11.71 -3.96 4.78
CA THR A 29 -10.70 -3.25 3.98
C THR A 29 -10.42 -1.85 4.49
N GLU A 30 -11.45 -1.08 4.82
CA GLU A 30 -11.27 0.30 5.32
C GLU A 30 -10.46 0.31 6.63
N ARG A 31 -10.84 -0.53 7.59
CA ARG A 31 -10.16 -0.63 8.88
C ARG A 31 -8.71 -1.06 8.69
N ILE A 32 -8.48 -2.11 7.91
CA ILE A 32 -7.14 -2.68 7.70
C ILE A 32 -6.22 -1.72 6.93
N VAL A 33 -6.73 -1.01 5.92
CA VAL A 33 -5.95 0.02 5.22
C VAL A 33 -5.67 1.20 6.16
N THR A 34 -6.62 1.59 7.01
CA THR A 34 -6.41 2.61 8.04
C THR A 34 -5.29 2.20 8.99
N ASP A 35 -5.32 0.98 9.51
CA ASP A 35 -4.27 0.43 10.38
C ASP A 35 -2.89 0.46 9.67
N ALA A 36 -2.84 0.06 8.39
CA ALA A 36 -1.61 0.10 7.59
C ALA A 36 -1.06 1.54 7.44
N LEU A 37 -1.94 2.51 7.23
CA LEU A 37 -1.56 3.92 7.15
C LEU A 37 -1.06 4.45 8.51
N GLU A 38 -1.69 4.07 9.62
CA GLU A 38 -1.28 4.48 10.97
C GLU A 38 0.13 3.97 11.32
N ILE A 39 0.46 2.73 10.94
CA ILE A 39 1.80 2.15 11.19
C ILE A 39 2.86 2.59 10.16
N GLY A 40 2.47 3.37 9.15
CA GLY A 40 3.40 4.08 8.27
C GLY A 40 3.50 3.59 6.82
N TYR A 41 2.65 2.67 6.37
CA TYR A 41 2.58 2.34 4.94
C TYR A 41 2.08 3.53 4.14
N ARG A 42 2.65 3.77 2.96
CA ARG A 42 2.24 4.86 2.04
C ARG A 42 2.05 4.41 0.60
N HIS A 43 2.18 3.11 0.35
CA HIS A 43 1.94 2.47 -0.93
C HIS A 43 0.91 1.36 -0.68
N ILE A 44 -0.28 1.51 -1.25
CA ILE A 44 -1.37 0.54 -1.15
C ILE A 44 -1.57 -0.08 -2.54
N ASP A 45 -1.55 -1.41 -2.59
CA ASP A 45 -1.75 -2.20 -3.82
C ASP A 45 -3.14 -2.84 -3.79
N ALA A 46 -3.93 -2.54 -4.83
CA ALA A 46 -5.32 -2.98 -4.98
C ALA A 46 -5.65 -3.24 -6.45
N ALA A 47 -6.71 -4.00 -6.70
CA ALA A 47 -7.26 -4.21 -8.03
C ALA A 47 -8.77 -4.37 -7.96
N ALA A 48 -9.46 -4.06 -9.06
CA ALA A 48 -10.92 -4.10 -9.14
C ALA A 48 -11.53 -5.50 -8.97
N ILE A 49 -10.73 -6.57 -9.11
CA ILE A 49 -11.18 -7.97 -9.03
C ILE A 49 -10.95 -8.61 -7.65
N TYR A 50 -10.32 -7.88 -6.72
CA TYR A 50 -9.98 -8.39 -5.39
C TYR A 50 -11.19 -8.46 -4.46
#